data_AF-A0A645FKC6-F1
#
_entry.id   AF-A0A645FKC6-F1
#
_cell.length_a   1.000
_cell.length_b   1.000
_cell.length_c   1.000
_cell.angle_alpha   90.00
_cell.angle_beta   90.00
_cell.angle_gamma   90.00
#
_symmetry.space_group_name_H-M   'P 1'
#
loop_
_entity.id
_entity.type
_entity.pdbx_description
1 polymer ?
#
loop_
_entity_poly.entity_id
_entity_poly.type
_entity_poly.pdbx_seq_one_letter_code
_entity_poly.pdbx_strand_id
1 'polypeptide(L)'
;MGLLAGNEGIAMKYALKADTLKQLVEGKLWNERHQFFETMRTDSSANVREAIGYIPWYFNLPDARKHDVAWKEVMDEKGFLAPYGLTTAERRHPEFRTRGVGKCEWDGAIWPFASAQTLTAMANFMNNYPQTVLTDSVYFRQMELYVESQYHRGRPYIGEYLDEVTGYWLKGDQERSRYYNHSTFNDLVITGLVGLRPRTDNTIEVNPLIPEDKWNWFCLDNVLYHGHNISIVWDKDGSRYHAGKGLRVYVNGKLVGQSDRLQRLICKDVLN
;
A
#
# COMPACT_ATOMS: atom_id res chain seq x y z
N MET A 1 9.00 9.74 -18.29
CA MET A 1 10.26 9.39 -18.98
C MET A 1 10.42 10.10 -20.32
N GLY A 2 9.53 9.92 -21.31
CA GLY A 2 9.66 10.60 -22.62
C GLY A 2 9.82 12.12 -22.51
N LEU A 3 8.97 12.79 -21.71
CA LEU A 3 9.09 14.24 -21.43
C LEU A 3 10.42 14.62 -20.77
N LEU A 4 10.89 13.83 -19.80
CA LEU A 4 12.18 14.07 -19.11
C LEU A 4 13.37 13.94 -20.06
N ALA A 5 13.24 13.12 -21.11
CA ALA A 5 14.26 12.94 -22.14
C ALA A 5 14.10 13.91 -23.32
N GLY A 6 13.17 14.88 -23.26
CA GLY A 6 12.89 15.80 -24.36
C GLY A 6 12.29 15.11 -25.61
N ASN A 7 11.71 13.92 -25.47
CA ASN A 7 11.14 13.15 -26.58
C ASN A 7 9.61 13.11 -26.49
N GLU A 8 8.98 14.15 -27.04
CA GLU A 8 7.52 14.31 -27.05
C GLU A 8 6.80 13.19 -27.82
N GLY A 9 7.39 12.69 -28.92
CA GLY A 9 6.81 11.61 -29.70
C GLY A 9 6.68 10.30 -28.91
N ILE A 10 7.73 9.93 -28.15
CA ILE A 10 7.67 8.78 -27.24
C ILE A 10 6.69 9.03 -26.09
N ALA A 11 6.68 10.24 -25.52
CA ALA A 11 5.74 10.59 -24.46
C ALA A 11 4.29 10.41 -24.91
N MET A 12 3.93 10.95 -26.08
CA MET A 12 2.59 10.85 -26.66
C MET A 12 2.21 9.40 -26.95
N LYS A 13 3.12 8.61 -27.55
CA LYS A 13 2.88 7.19 -27.85
C LYS A 13 2.50 6.38 -26.61
N TYR A 14 3.19 6.59 -25.49
CA TYR A 14 2.90 5.85 -24.26
C TYR A 14 1.72 6.43 -23.48
N ALA A 15 1.46 7.73 -23.56
CA ALA A 15 0.25 8.34 -23.01
C ALA A 15 -1.02 7.75 -23.66
N LEU A 16 -1.07 7.68 -24.99
CA LEU A 16 -2.21 7.08 -25.71
C LEU A 16 -2.42 5.60 -25.35
N LYS A 17 -1.33 4.85 -25.13
CA LYS A 17 -1.42 3.45 -24.67
C LYS A 17 -1.97 3.36 -23.25
N ALA A 18 -1.53 4.24 -22.34
CA ALA A 18 -2.04 4.29 -20.99
C ALA A 18 -3.54 4.62 -20.98
N ASP A 19 -3.98 5.59 -21.78
CA ASP A 19 -5.40 5.95 -21.92
C ASP A 19 -6.23 4.78 -22.45
N THR A 20 -5.73 4.11 -23.49
CA THR A 20 -6.39 2.91 -24.06
C THR A 20 -6.53 1.80 -23.00
N LEU A 21 -5.46 1.50 -22.26
CA LEU A 21 -5.48 0.46 -21.23
C LEU A 21 -6.39 0.83 -20.07
N LYS A 22 -6.40 2.10 -19.64
CA LYS A 22 -7.32 2.60 -18.62
C LYS A 22 -8.78 2.35 -19.02
N GLN A 23 -9.17 2.77 -20.22
CA GLN A 23 -10.52 2.59 -20.73
C GLN A 23 -10.91 1.10 -20.82
N LEU A 24 -9.97 0.23 -21.21
CA LEU A 24 -10.21 -1.21 -21.25
C LEU A 24 -10.36 -1.81 -19.85
N VAL A 25 -9.52 -1.43 -18.89
CA VAL A 25 -9.62 -1.93 -17.50
C VAL A 25 -10.96 -1.49 -16.87
N GLU A 26 -11.30 -0.20 -16.96
CA GLU A 26 -12.57 0.30 -16.43
C GLU A 26 -13.79 -0.28 -17.15
N GLY A 27 -13.75 -0.39 -18.48
CA GLY A 27 -14.88 -0.85 -19.27
C GLY A 27 -15.04 -2.36 -19.38
N LYS A 28 -13.99 -3.16 -19.11
CA LYS A 28 -14.01 -4.62 -19.30
C LYS A 28 -13.75 -5.41 -18.02
N LEU A 29 -12.98 -4.88 -17.07
CA LEU A 29 -12.62 -5.64 -15.86
C LEU A 29 -13.44 -5.24 -14.64
N TRP A 30 -14.17 -4.13 -14.70
CA TRP A 30 -15.13 -3.78 -13.65
C TRP A 30 -16.38 -4.66 -13.72
N ASN A 31 -16.61 -5.46 -12.68
CA ASN A 31 -17.83 -6.25 -12.54
C ASN A 31 -18.88 -5.43 -11.78
N GLU A 32 -19.91 -4.96 -12.48
CA GLU A 32 -20.99 -4.14 -11.88
C GLU A 32 -21.79 -4.87 -10.79
N ARG A 33 -21.92 -6.21 -10.86
CA ARG A 33 -22.66 -6.97 -9.84
C ARG A 33 -21.91 -7.02 -8.53
N HIS A 34 -20.59 -7.15 -8.60
CA HIS A 34 -19.73 -7.25 -7.42
C HIS A 34 -19.15 -5.89 -7.00
N GLN A 35 -19.27 -4.89 -7.87
CA GLN A 35 -18.65 -3.57 -7.73
C GLN A 35 -17.15 -3.71 -7.40
N PHE A 36 -16.44 -4.48 -8.23
CA PHE A 36 -15.05 -4.83 -8.03
C PHE A 36 -14.34 -5.08 -9.36
N PHE A 37 -13.03 -4.81 -9.43
CA PHE A 37 -12.22 -5.21 -10.58
C PHE A 37 -11.89 -6.70 -10.51
N GLU A 38 -12.25 -7.45 -11.54
CA GLU A 38 -12.12 -8.89 -11.57
C GLU A 38 -11.45 -9.36 -12.86
N THR A 39 -10.95 -10.60 -12.82
CA THR A 39 -10.43 -11.25 -14.01
C THR A 39 -11.58 -11.51 -14.99
N MET A 40 -11.41 -11.08 -16.24
CA MET A 40 -12.28 -11.44 -17.35
C MET A 40 -11.76 -12.74 -17.98
N ARG A 41 -12.55 -13.82 -17.92
CA ARG A 41 -12.30 -15.06 -18.68
C ARG A 41 -12.72 -14.85 -20.13
N THR A 42 -12.62 -15.87 -20.98
CA THR A 42 -12.94 -15.79 -22.42
C THR A 42 -14.29 -15.12 -22.70
N ASP A 43 -15.32 -15.50 -21.94
CA ASP A 43 -16.70 -15.08 -22.23
C ASP A 43 -17.33 -14.20 -21.12
N SER A 44 -16.80 -14.22 -19.89
CA SER A 44 -17.41 -13.54 -18.75
C SER A 44 -16.44 -13.34 -17.58
N SER A 45 -16.83 -12.50 -16.62
CA SER A 45 -16.07 -12.34 -15.37
C SER A 45 -15.86 -13.68 -14.67
N ALA A 46 -14.73 -13.82 -13.99
CA ALA A 46 -14.47 -14.92 -13.06
C ALA A 46 -15.47 -14.95 -11.89
N ASN A 47 -16.17 -13.84 -11.62
CA ASN A 47 -17.14 -13.68 -10.53
C ASN A 47 -16.55 -14.01 -9.15
N VAL A 48 -15.32 -13.54 -8.91
CA VAL A 48 -14.63 -13.63 -7.62
C VAL A 48 -13.80 -12.36 -7.42
N ARG A 49 -13.92 -11.76 -6.23
CA ARG A 49 -13.07 -10.65 -5.82
C ARG A 49 -11.74 -11.21 -5.32
N GLU A 50 -10.66 -10.73 -5.88
CA GLU A 50 -9.29 -11.13 -5.55
C GLU A 50 -8.42 -9.91 -5.27
N ALA A 51 -7.33 -10.07 -4.51
CA ALA A 51 -6.43 -8.96 -4.17
C ALA A 51 -5.88 -8.24 -5.41
N ILE A 52 -5.78 -8.95 -6.55
CA ILE A 52 -5.40 -8.39 -7.85
C ILE A 52 -6.34 -7.29 -8.33
N GLY A 53 -7.60 -7.29 -7.89
CA GLY A 53 -8.56 -6.24 -8.20
C GLY A 53 -8.21 -4.89 -7.60
N TYR A 54 -7.28 -4.83 -6.63
CA TYR A 54 -6.74 -3.57 -6.12
C TYR A 54 -5.55 -3.03 -6.90
N ILE A 55 -4.91 -3.84 -7.75
CA ILE A 55 -3.73 -3.43 -8.53
C ILE A 55 -3.96 -2.20 -9.41
N PRO A 56 -5.15 -1.93 -9.99
CA PRO A 56 -5.39 -0.68 -10.71
C PRO A 56 -5.01 0.58 -9.91
N TRP A 57 -5.25 0.62 -8.60
CA TRP A 57 -4.87 1.75 -7.75
C TRP A 57 -3.38 1.80 -7.41
N TYR A 58 -2.63 0.69 -7.54
CA TYR A 58 -1.17 0.71 -7.47
C TYR A 58 -0.59 1.71 -8.49
N PHE A 59 -1.26 1.88 -9.62
CA PHE A 59 -0.85 2.79 -10.69
C PHE A 59 -1.73 4.04 -10.82
N ASN A 60 -2.63 4.30 -9.85
CA ASN A 60 -3.62 5.39 -9.92
C ASN A 60 -4.46 5.37 -11.20
N LEU A 61 -4.80 4.17 -11.70
CA LEU A 61 -5.51 4.00 -12.97
C LEU A 61 -6.97 4.45 -12.91
N PRO A 62 -7.79 4.03 -11.92
CA PRO A 62 -9.23 4.32 -11.95
C PRO A 62 -9.52 5.81 -11.84
N ASP A 63 -10.65 6.24 -12.41
CA ASP A 63 -11.24 7.55 -12.14
C ASP A 63 -11.72 7.66 -10.69
N ALA A 64 -11.64 8.87 -10.14
CA ALA A 64 -12.09 9.16 -8.79
C ALA A 64 -13.59 8.89 -8.59
N ARG A 65 -13.97 8.40 -7.40
CA ARG A 65 -15.34 8.20 -6.91
C ARG A 65 -16.18 7.13 -7.63
N LYS A 66 -15.71 6.55 -8.73
CA LYS A 66 -16.47 5.52 -9.46
C LYS A 66 -16.38 4.14 -8.80
N HIS A 67 -15.19 3.80 -8.31
CA HIS A 67 -14.83 2.44 -7.93
C HIS A 67 -14.52 2.29 -6.44
N ASP A 68 -14.69 3.36 -5.65
CA ASP A 68 -14.28 3.47 -4.24
C ASP A 68 -14.92 2.38 -3.36
N VAL A 69 -16.12 1.92 -3.70
CA VAL A 69 -16.86 0.89 -2.96
C VAL A 69 -16.08 -0.43 -2.84
N ALA A 70 -15.22 -0.75 -3.81
CA ALA A 70 -14.35 -1.93 -3.78
C ALA A 70 -13.49 -1.99 -2.51
N TRP A 71 -13.06 -0.83 -1.99
CA TRP A 71 -12.23 -0.74 -0.79
C TRP A 71 -12.97 -1.09 0.51
N LYS A 72 -14.30 -1.26 0.49
CA LYS A 72 -15.01 -1.76 1.67
C LYS A 72 -14.59 -3.19 2.03
N GLU A 73 -14.18 -3.97 1.03
CA GLU A 73 -13.86 -5.39 1.20
C GLU A 73 -12.59 -5.61 2.03
N VAL A 74 -11.68 -4.64 2.16
CA VAL A 74 -10.50 -4.78 3.06
C VAL A 74 -10.85 -4.66 4.55
N MET A 75 -12.08 -4.26 4.87
CA MET A 75 -12.61 -4.18 6.24
C MET A 75 -13.66 -5.26 6.53
N ASP A 76 -14.10 -6.02 5.52
CA ASP A 76 -15.10 -7.07 5.69
C ASP A 76 -14.41 -8.42 5.93
N GLU A 77 -14.78 -9.11 7.00
CA GLU A 77 -14.32 -10.47 7.31
C GLU A 77 -14.76 -11.50 6.27
N LYS A 78 -15.84 -11.22 5.53
CA LYS A 78 -16.26 -12.02 4.37
C LYS A 78 -15.54 -11.60 3.09
N GLY A 79 -14.92 -10.43 3.09
CA GLY A 79 -14.06 -9.90 2.04
C GLY A 79 -12.62 -10.36 2.24
N PHE A 80 -11.72 -9.40 2.46
CA PHE A 80 -10.28 -9.65 2.56
C PHE A 80 -9.72 -9.57 3.99
N LEU A 81 -10.49 -9.09 4.97
CA LEU A 81 -10.01 -8.98 6.34
C LEU A 81 -9.95 -10.37 6.98
N ALA A 82 -8.75 -10.81 7.35
CA ALA A 82 -8.50 -12.03 8.11
C ALA A 82 -7.71 -11.73 9.39
N PRO A 83 -7.71 -12.65 10.38
CA PRO A 83 -6.99 -12.46 11.64
C PRO A 83 -5.51 -12.08 11.49
N TYR A 84 -4.82 -12.54 10.43
CA TYR A 84 -3.41 -12.24 10.17
C TYR A 84 -3.16 -11.28 8.99
N GLY A 85 -4.19 -10.62 8.45
CA GLY A 85 -4.04 -9.60 7.40
C GLY A 85 -4.97 -9.79 6.20
N LEU A 86 -4.45 -9.59 4.99
CA LEU A 86 -5.21 -9.52 3.74
C LEU A 86 -5.10 -10.82 2.94
N THR A 87 -6.23 -11.47 2.68
CA THR A 87 -6.31 -12.68 1.85
C THR A 87 -6.10 -12.36 0.36
N THR A 88 -5.68 -13.35 -0.44
CA THR A 88 -5.58 -13.19 -1.90
C THR A 88 -6.92 -13.26 -2.63
N ALA A 89 -7.94 -13.87 -2.02
CA ALA A 89 -9.31 -14.00 -2.53
C ALA A 89 -10.33 -13.66 -1.44
N GLU A 90 -11.54 -13.25 -1.81
CA GLU A 90 -12.60 -13.00 -0.83
C GLU A 90 -12.98 -14.26 -0.05
N ARG A 91 -13.04 -14.15 1.27
CA ARG A 91 -13.29 -15.27 2.19
C ARG A 91 -14.66 -15.90 2.01
N ARG A 92 -15.63 -15.17 1.46
CA ARG A 92 -16.98 -15.66 1.17
C ARG A 92 -17.09 -16.56 -0.07
N HIS A 93 -16.07 -16.59 -0.93
CA HIS A 93 -16.17 -17.34 -2.17
C HIS A 93 -16.20 -18.86 -1.87
N PRO A 94 -17.12 -19.65 -2.47
CA PRO A 94 -17.23 -21.09 -2.19
C PRO A 94 -15.95 -21.90 -2.49
N GLU A 95 -15.08 -21.36 -3.35
CA GLU A 95 -13.80 -21.98 -3.71
C GLU A 95 -12.61 -21.42 -2.93
N PHE A 96 -12.84 -20.66 -1.85
CA PHE A 96 -11.78 -20.12 -1.01
C PHE A 96 -10.98 -21.26 -0.35
N ARG A 97 -9.68 -21.33 -0.63
CA ARG A 97 -8.72 -22.33 -0.11
C ARG A 97 -9.14 -23.80 -0.33
N THR A 98 -9.72 -24.12 -1.49
CA THR A 98 -10.14 -25.49 -1.84
C THR A 98 -9.10 -26.30 -2.60
N ARG A 99 -7.96 -25.71 -2.98
CA ARG A 99 -6.93 -26.34 -3.83
C ARG A 99 -5.80 -27.03 -3.07
N GLY A 100 -6.00 -27.32 -1.78
CA GLY A 100 -5.03 -27.95 -0.90
C GLY A 100 -4.13 -26.94 -0.17
N VAL A 101 -3.09 -27.45 0.50
CA VAL A 101 -2.15 -26.64 1.28
C VAL A 101 -0.72 -27.13 1.09
N GLY A 102 0.24 -26.23 1.30
CA GLY A 102 1.68 -26.52 1.30
C GLY A 102 2.33 -26.52 -0.09
N LYS A 103 1.62 -26.22 -1.18
CA LYS A 103 2.13 -26.20 -2.57
C LYS A 103 2.00 -24.85 -3.27
N CYS A 104 1.93 -23.75 -2.51
CA CYS A 104 1.92 -22.37 -3.01
C CYS A 104 0.61 -21.98 -3.71
N GLU A 105 -0.52 -22.26 -3.07
CA GLU A 105 -1.85 -21.93 -3.57
C GLU A 105 -2.18 -20.43 -3.36
N TRP A 106 -2.87 -19.82 -4.34
CA TRP A 106 -3.24 -18.41 -4.34
C TRP A 106 -4.74 -18.17 -4.18
N ASP A 107 -5.51 -19.21 -3.88
CA ASP A 107 -6.98 -19.18 -3.79
C ASP A 107 -7.51 -18.75 -2.41
N GLY A 108 -6.71 -18.04 -1.61
CA GLY A 108 -7.20 -17.36 -0.41
C GLY A 108 -6.18 -17.11 0.70
N ALA A 109 -5.08 -17.87 0.77
CA ALA A 109 -4.04 -17.66 1.78
C ALA A 109 -3.44 -16.24 1.71
N ILE A 110 -2.80 -15.79 2.79
CA ILE A 110 -2.12 -14.49 2.79
C ILE A 110 -0.75 -14.66 2.13
N TRP A 111 -0.52 -13.84 1.09
CA TRP A 111 0.76 -13.73 0.41
C TRP A 111 1.35 -12.35 0.65
N PRO A 112 2.54 -12.21 1.28
CA PRO A 112 3.23 -10.93 1.45
C PRO A 112 3.35 -10.12 0.14
N PHE A 113 3.51 -10.80 -1.01
CA PHE A 113 3.48 -10.17 -2.33
C PHE A 113 2.17 -9.44 -2.61
N ALA A 114 1.03 -10.12 -2.42
CA ALA A 114 -0.29 -9.54 -2.62
C ALA A 114 -0.58 -8.46 -1.59
N SER A 115 -0.26 -8.70 -0.32
CA SER A 115 -0.44 -7.70 0.75
C SER A 115 0.34 -6.42 0.44
N ALA A 116 1.58 -6.53 -0.03
CA ALA A 116 2.39 -5.39 -0.47
C ALA A 116 1.72 -4.63 -1.62
N GLN A 117 1.25 -5.33 -2.66
CA GLN A 117 0.53 -4.69 -3.77
C GLN A 117 -0.74 -3.97 -3.31
N THR A 118 -1.55 -4.62 -2.46
CA THR A 118 -2.79 -4.05 -1.92
C THR A 118 -2.50 -2.85 -1.03
N LEU A 119 -1.46 -2.89 -0.19
CA LEU A 119 -1.09 -1.79 0.71
C LEU A 119 -0.51 -0.59 -0.03
N THR A 120 0.31 -0.80 -1.07
CA THR A 120 0.75 0.30 -1.94
C THR A 120 -0.45 0.93 -2.66
N ALA A 121 -1.34 0.11 -3.21
CA ALA A 121 -2.57 0.57 -3.86
C ALA A 121 -3.49 1.33 -2.88
N MET A 122 -3.60 0.86 -1.64
CA MET A 122 -4.38 1.49 -0.59
C MET A 122 -3.81 2.86 -0.21
N ALA A 123 -2.49 2.96 -0.02
CA ALA A 123 -1.82 4.21 0.25
C ALA A 123 -2.02 5.22 -0.90
N ASN A 124 -1.96 4.76 -2.16
CA ASN A 124 -2.26 5.58 -3.33
C ASN A 124 -3.71 6.06 -3.35
N PHE A 125 -4.67 5.17 -3.12
CA PHE A 125 -6.09 5.52 -3.04
C PHE A 125 -6.32 6.59 -1.97
N MET A 126 -5.80 6.39 -0.76
CA MET A 126 -5.98 7.33 0.35
C MET A 126 -5.31 8.69 0.12
N ASN A 127 -4.25 8.75 -0.70
CA ASN A 127 -3.53 10.00 -0.97
C ASN A 127 -4.04 10.75 -2.20
N ASN A 128 -4.34 10.03 -3.29
CA ASN A 128 -4.53 10.63 -4.60
C ASN A 128 -6.00 10.73 -5.00
N TYR A 129 -6.90 10.11 -4.23
CA TYR A 129 -8.33 10.08 -4.51
C TYR A 129 -9.10 10.84 -3.43
N PRO A 130 -10.09 11.67 -3.81
CA PRO A 130 -11.03 12.25 -2.85
C PRO A 130 -12.01 11.16 -2.37
N GLN A 131 -11.60 10.43 -1.34
CA GLN A 131 -12.29 9.24 -0.83
C GLN A 131 -12.77 9.42 0.62
N THR A 132 -13.76 8.62 1.03
CA THR A 132 -14.31 8.59 2.41
C THR A 132 -14.48 7.18 2.96
N VAL A 133 -14.00 6.17 2.24
CA VAL A 133 -14.19 4.75 2.57
C VAL A 133 -13.17 4.27 3.60
N LEU A 134 -11.90 4.67 3.45
CA LEU A 134 -10.81 4.22 4.30
C LEU A 134 -10.31 5.33 5.23
N THR A 135 -10.04 4.96 6.47
CA THR A 135 -9.39 5.82 7.47
C THR A 135 -7.93 5.39 7.66
N ASP A 136 -7.12 6.26 8.24
CA ASP A 136 -5.76 5.96 8.70
C ASP A 136 -5.70 4.69 9.57
N SER A 137 -6.72 4.47 10.40
CA SER A 137 -6.82 3.35 11.33
C SER A 137 -6.92 2.02 10.59
N VAL A 138 -7.56 2.00 9.43
CA VAL A 138 -7.64 0.79 8.58
C VAL A 138 -6.27 0.47 8.00
N TYR A 139 -5.59 1.44 7.39
CA TYR A 139 -4.24 1.22 6.85
C TYR A 139 -3.25 0.80 7.94
N PHE A 140 -3.27 1.51 9.07
CA PHE A 140 -2.42 1.22 10.22
C PHE A 140 -2.67 -0.19 10.76
N ARG A 141 -3.93 -0.61 10.90
CA ARG A 141 -4.25 -1.96 11.37
C ARG A 141 -3.76 -3.03 10.40
N GLN A 142 -3.87 -2.83 9.09
CA GLN A 142 -3.33 -3.78 8.12
C GLN A 142 -1.79 -3.85 8.16
N MET A 143 -1.11 -2.71 8.39
CA MET A 143 0.34 -2.70 8.61
C MET A 143 0.72 -3.41 9.94
N GLU A 144 -0.04 -3.24 11.02
CA GLU A 144 0.15 -4.02 12.26
C GLU A 144 0.04 -5.52 12.00
N LEU A 145 -1.02 -5.97 11.33
CA LEU A 145 -1.21 -7.38 10.99
C LEU A 145 -0.07 -7.92 10.11
N TYR A 146 0.41 -7.12 9.15
CA TYR A 146 1.56 -7.51 8.33
C TYR A 146 2.85 -7.60 9.16
N VAL A 147 3.05 -6.75 10.16
CA VAL A 147 4.16 -6.88 11.13
C VAL A 147 4.00 -8.14 11.98
N GLU A 148 2.82 -8.36 12.56
CA GLU A 148 2.51 -9.47 13.46
C GLU A 148 2.67 -10.84 12.77
N SER A 149 2.27 -10.94 11.50
CA SER A 149 2.42 -12.17 10.70
C SER A 149 3.86 -12.54 10.37
N GLN A 150 4.80 -11.59 10.37
CA GLN A 150 6.20 -11.80 10.02
C GLN A 150 7.03 -12.35 11.19
N TYR A 151 6.49 -13.35 11.89
CA TYR A 151 7.17 -14.09 12.95
C TYR A 151 6.97 -15.60 12.77
N HIS A 152 8.01 -16.37 13.07
CA HIS A 152 7.96 -17.83 13.13
C HIS A 152 8.81 -18.32 14.31
N ARG A 153 8.24 -19.15 15.17
CA ARG A 153 8.90 -19.64 16.41
C ARG A 153 9.46 -18.52 17.30
N GLY A 154 8.71 -17.43 17.42
CA GLY A 154 9.03 -16.28 18.28
C GLY A 154 10.12 -15.34 17.75
N ARG A 155 10.52 -15.47 16.47
CA ARG A 155 11.54 -14.62 15.84
C ARG A 155 11.03 -14.01 14.54
N PRO A 156 11.53 -12.83 14.12
CA PRO A 156 11.19 -12.25 12.83
C PRO A 156 11.45 -13.23 11.69
N TYR A 157 10.48 -13.35 10.78
CA TYR A 157 10.49 -14.30 9.70
C TYR A 157 9.66 -13.77 8.52
N ILE A 158 10.25 -13.76 7.33
CA ILE A 158 9.53 -13.52 6.09
C ILE A 158 9.62 -14.78 5.23
N GLY A 159 8.45 -15.33 4.89
CA GLY A 159 8.28 -16.56 4.12
C GLY A 159 7.52 -16.39 2.82
N GLU A 160 7.15 -17.52 2.22
CA GLU A 160 6.38 -17.53 0.96
C GLU A 160 4.94 -17.03 1.17
N TYR A 161 4.18 -17.70 2.04
CA TYR A 161 2.76 -17.46 2.29
C TYR A 161 2.31 -18.11 3.60
N LEU A 162 1.24 -17.58 4.20
CA LEU A 162 0.74 -18.04 5.50
C LEU A 162 -0.78 -18.24 5.51
N ASP A 163 -1.22 -19.05 6.46
CA ASP A 163 -2.61 -19.27 6.78
C ASP A 163 -3.25 -18.01 7.39
N GLU A 164 -4.39 -17.58 6.87
CA GLU A 164 -5.00 -16.30 7.20
C GLU A 164 -5.62 -16.25 8.61
N VAL A 165 -5.99 -17.40 9.17
CA VAL A 165 -6.62 -17.52 10.48
C VAL A 165 -5.61 -17.82 11.58
N THR A 166 -4.64 -18.70 11.30
CA THR A 166 -3.71 -19.22 12.31
C THR A 166 -2.34 -18.56 12.30
N GLY A 167 -1.99 -17.83 11.24
CA GLY A 167 -0.67 -17.23 11.07
C GLY A 167 0.43 -18.24 10.73
N TYR A 168 0.07 -19.51 10.51
CA TYR A 168 1.05 -20.55 10.21
C TYR A 168 1.67 -20.33 8.82
N TRP A 169 2.99 -20.16 8.77
CA TRP A 169 3.75 -20.17 7.52
C TRP A 169 3.64 -21.53 6.85
N LEU A 170 3.00 -21.59 5.67
CA LEU A 170 2.46 -22.83 5.09
C LEU A 170 3.53 -23.82 4.57
N LYS A 171 4.81 -23.43 4.60
CA LYS A 171 5.96 -24.32 4.36
C LYS A 171 6.61 -24.85 5.65
N GLY A 172 6.14 -24.43 6.81
CA GLY A 172 6.71 -24.79 8.11
C GLY A 172 8.19 -24.43 8.20
N ASP A 173 9.02 -25.39 8.55
CA ASP A 173 10.47 -25.20 8.73
C ASP A 173 11.29 -25.46 7.44
N GLN A 174 10.65 -25.60 6.28
CA GLN A 174 11.38 -25.80 5.02
C GLN A 174 12.28 -24.60 4.70
N GLU A 175 13.55 -24.89 4.38
CA GLU A 175 14.58 -23.87 4.16
C GLU A 175 14.24 -22.89 3.03
N ARG A 176 13.55 -23.36 1.97
CA ARG A 176 13.16 -22.54 0.80
C ARG A 176 12.38 -21.28 1.14
N SER A 177 11.63 -21.25 2.24
CA SER A 177 10.86 -20.08 2.66
C SER A 177 11.66 -19.12 3.54
N ARG A 178 12.82 -19.49 4.07
CA ARG A 178 13.56 -18.61 4.98
C ARG A 178 14.08 -17.39 4.23
N TYR A 179 13.77 -16.19 4.73
CA TYR A 179 14.24 -14.91 4.19
C TYR A 179 13.77 -14.66 2.76
N TYR A 180 12.52 -15.04 2.45
CA TYR A 180 11.97 -14.94 1.11
C TYR A 180 11.85 -13.48 0.67
N ASN A 181 12.47 -13.13 -0.46
CA ASN A 181 12.46 -11.77 -1.00
C ASN A 181 11.46 -11.65 -2.16
N HIS A 182 10.18 -11.54 -1.82
CA HIS A 182 9.08 -11.50 -2.77
C HIS A 182 8.00 -10.48 -2.36
N SER A 183 8.38 -9.45 -1.61
CA SER A 183 7.44 -8.44 -1.15
C SER A 183 8.18 -7.16 -0.79
N THR A 184 7.44 -6.05 -0.71
CA THR A 184 7.93 -4.84 -0.06
C THR A 184 7.46 -4.83 1.40
N PHE A 185 8.21 -4.10 2.23
CA PHE A 185 7.81 -3.79 3.61
C PHE A 185 8.23 -2.36 3.95
N ASN A 186 9.54 -2.07 3.90
CA ASN A 186 10.05 -0.75 4.24
C ASN A 186 9.58 0.36 3.29
N ASP A 187 9.32 0.04 2.01
CA ASP A 187 8.68 0.99 1.09
C ASP A 187 7.30 1.43 1.59
N LEU A 188 6.50 0.51 2.15
CA LEU A 188 5.19 0.81 2.74
C LEU A 188 5.34 1.66 4.01
N VAL A 189 6.36 1.37 4.83
CA VAL A 189 6.69 2.16 6.02
C VAL A 189 7.06 3.59 5.62
N ILE A 190 7.91 3.76 4.60
CA ILE A 190 8.39 5.08 4.16
C ILE A 190 7.28 5.86 3.46
N THR A 191 6.60 5.23 2.49
CA THR A 191 5.73 5.94 1.55
C THR A 191 4.26 5.98 1.95
N GLY A 192 3.81 5.04 2.80
CA GLY A 192 2.46 4.99 3.33
C GLY A 192 2.39 5.40 4.80
N LEU A 193 3.05 4.64 5.68
CA LEU A 193 2.92 4.82 7.13
C LEU A 193 3.49 6.18 7.59
N VAL A 194 4.78 6.43 7.33
CA VAL A 194 5.41 7.76 7.51
C VAL A 194 4.92 8.74 6.44
N GLY A 195 4.64 8.22 5.24
CA GLY A 195 3.88 8.95 4.23
C GLY A 195 4.70 9.88 3.34
N LEU A 196 6.01 9.68 3.18
CA LEU A 196 6.77 10.40 2.15
C LEU A 196 6.23 10.04 0.77
N ARG A 197 5.76 11.02 0.00
CA ARG A 197 5.22 10.79 -1.34
C ARG A 197 6.25 11.22 -2.38
N PRO A 198 6.94 10.28 -3.07
CA PRO A 198 7.92 10.63 -4.09
C PRO A 198 7.27 11.38 -5.25
N ARG A 199 7.97 12.40 -5.75
CA ARG A 199 7.51 13.31 -6.82
C ARG A 199 8.63 13.53 -7.83
N THR A 200 8.30 14.08 -8.99
CA THR A 200 9.29 14.43 -10.02
C THR A 200 9.81 15.86 -9.91
N ASP A 201 9.17 16.71 -9.11
CA ASP A 201 9.54 18.11 -8.89
C ASP A 201 10.38 18.29 -7.60
N ASN A 202 10.71 19.54 -7.26
CA ASN A 202 11.53 19.88 -6.10
C ASN A 202 10.69 20.12 -4.82
N THR A 203 9.48 19.57 -4.78
CA THR A 203 8.57 19.64 -3.63
C THR A 203 8.68 18.37 -2.81
N ILE A 204 8.75 18.51 -1.48
CA ILE A 204 8.54 17.39 -0.56
C ILE A 204 7.06 17.34 -0.18
N GLU A 205 6.44 16.18 -0.30
CA GLU A 205 5.09 15.90 0.17
C GLU A 205 5.13 14.76 1.20
N VAL A 206 4.56 15.00 2.36
CA VAL A 206 4.43 14.02 3.44
C VAL A 206 2.97 13.95 3.86
N ASN A 207 2.42 12.75 3.97
CA ASN A 207 1.07 12.52 4.48
C ASN A 207 1.01 11.19 5.25
N PRO A 208 1.31 11.20 6.56
CA PRO A 208 1.37 9.98 7.36
C PRO A 208 0.00 9.31 7.45
N LEU A 209 -0.06 7.99 7.25
CA LEU A 209 -1.27 7.18 7.44
C LEU A 209 -1.26 6.52 8.83
N ILE A 210 -0.98 7.33 9.85
CA ILE A 210 -0.96 6.94 11.27
C ILE A 210 -2.09 7.69 11.97
N PRO A 211 -3.00 6.99 12.68
CA PRO A 211 -4.05 7.64 13.44
C PRO A 211 -3.50 8.63 14.46
N GLU A 212 -4.22 9.73 14.64
CA GLU A 212 -3.93 10.64 15.73
C GLU A 212 -3.91 9.89 17.07
N ASP A 213 -3.02 10.30 17.96
CA ASP A 213 -2.78 9.68 19.27
C ASP A 213 -2.26 8.22 19.27
N LYS A 214 -2.05 7.59 18.11
CA LYS A 214 -1.52 6.21 18.07
C LYS A 214 -0.08 6.13 18.58
N TRP A 215 0.79 7.04 18.16
CA TRP A 215 2.18 7.13 18.61
C TRP A 215 2.49 8.53 19.13
N ASN A 216 3.14 8.61 20.28
CA ASN A 216 3.61 9.90 20.83
C ASN A 216 4.75 10.49 20.01
N TRP A 217 5.54 9.65 19.34
CA TRP A 217 6.66 10.09 18.53
C TRP A 217 7.07 9.03 17.50
N PHE A 218 7.61 9.47 16.36
CA PHE A 218 8.37 8.65 15.43
C PHE A 218 9.37 9.52 14.65
N CYS A 219 10.38 8.88 14.06
CA CYS A 219 11.32 9.54 13.17
C CYS A 219 11.73 8.59 12.05
N LEU A 220 11.62 9.07 10.82
CA LEU A 220 12.29 8.52 9.65
C LEU A 220 13.43 9.46 9.30
N ASP A 221 14.67 8.98 9.39
CA ASP A 221 15.85 9.81 9.23
C ASP A 221 16.81 9.23 8.19
N ASN A 222 17.77 10.04 7.75
CA ASN A 222 18.84 9.67 6.84
C ASN A 222 18.32 9.10 5.50
N VAL A 223 17.22 9.66 4.99
CA VAL A 223 16.66 9.27 3.70
C VAL A 223 17.31 10.10 2.60
N LEU A 224 18.03 9.45 1.68
CA LEU A 224 18.56 10.10 0.49
C LEU A 224 17.44 10.29 -0.54
N TYR A 225 16.98 11.53 -0.70
CA TYR A 225 15.90 11.91 -1.62
C TYR A 225 16.35 13.09 -2.49
N HIS A 226 16.37 12.87 -3.82
CA HIS A 226 16.78 13.89 -4.80
C HIS A 226 18.17 14.50 -4.55
N GLY A 227 19.10 13.73 -3.97
CA GLY A 227 20.45 14.21 -3.63
C GLY A 227 20.58 14.91 -2.28
N HIS A 228 19.50 15.00 -1.50
CA HIS A 228 19.49 15.57 -0.16
C HIS A 228 19.17 14.52 0.89
N ASN A 229 19.66 14.72 2.12
CA ASN A 229 19.24 13.91 3.27
C ASN A 229 17.99 14.53 3.88
N ILE A 230 16.90 13.79 3.93
CA ILE A 230 15.64 14.23 4.52
C ILE A 230 15.34 13.47 5.82
N SER A 231 14.70 14.18 6.75
CA SER A 231 14.20 13.62 8.01
C SER A 231 12.76 14.03 8.21
N ILE A 232 11.91 13.09 8.62
CA ILE A 232 10.49 13.29 8.94
C ILE A 232 10.29 12.90 10.40
N VAL A 233 9.90 13.86 11.21
CA VAL A 233 9.81 13.70 12.67
C VAL A 233 8.40 14.02 13.12
N TRP A 234 7.82 13.16 13.93
CA TRP A 234 6.64 13.46 14.73
C TRP A 234 7.02 13.41 16.21
N ASP A 235 6.71 14.47 16.94
CA ASP A 235 6.89 14.55 18.39
C ASP A 235 5.72 15.29 19.03
N LYS A 236 4.82 14.56 19.69
CA LYS A 236 3.55 15.12 20.20
C LYS A 236 3.77 16.23 21.21
N ASP A 237 4.75 16.07 22.11
CA ASP A 237 5.04 17.04 23.17
C ASP A 237 6.43 17.71 23.02
N GLY A 238 7.23 17.29 22.05
CA GLY A 238 8.54 17.86 21.75
C GLY A 238 9.65 17.35 22.67
N SER A 239 9.36 16.41 23.58
CA SER A 239 10.30 15.91 24.58
C SER A 239 11.20 14.78 24.07
N ARG A 240 10.84 14.11 22.97
CA ARG A 240 11.63 12.98 22.46
C ARG A 240 12.87 13.47 21.74
N TYR A 241 12.71 14.41 20.81
CA TYR A 241 13.79 14.88 19.94
C TYR A 241 14.27 16.30 20.29
N HIS A 242 13.57 17.02 21.18
CA HIS A 242 13.89 18.40 21.56
C HIS A 242 13.99 19.36 20.35
N ALA A 243 13.26 19.04 19.28
CA ALA A 243 13.26 19.78 18.01
C ALA A 243 11.95 20.57 17.78
N GLY A 244 11.14 20.72 18.83
CA GLY A 244 9.81 21.30 18.83
C GLY A 244 8.70 20.26 18.65
N LYS A 245 7.45 20.66 18.95
CA LYS A 245 6.27 19.79 18.84
C LYS A 245 5.81 19.61 17.40
N GLY A 246 5.02 18.57 17.15
CA GLY A 246 4.30 18.33 15.91
C GLY A 246 5.08 17.52 14.87
N LEU A 247 4.52 17.47 13.66
CA LEU A 247 5.13 16.88 12.47
C LEU A 247 6.11 17.90 11.87
N ARG A 248 7.32 17.47 11.55
CA ARG A 248 8.41 18.32 11.06
C ARG A 248 9.16 17.62 9.95
N VAL A 249 9.57 18.39 8.94
CA VAL A 249 10.35 17.91 7.80
C VAL A 249 11.64 18.71 7.71
N TYR A 250 12.76 18.00 7.58
CA TYR A 250 14.09 18.58 7.48
C TYR A 250 14.75 18.19 6.16
N VAL A 251 15.56 19.11 5.62
CA VAL A 251 16.45 18.89 4.47
C VAL A 251 17.86 19.27 4.91
N ASN A 252 18.79 18.32 4.89
CA ASN A 252 20.17 18.49 5.35
C ASN A 252 20.24 19.13 6.76
N GLY A 253 19.37 18.68 7.66
CA GLY A 253 19.26 19.16 9.04
C GLY A 253 18.55 20.51 9.22
N LYS A 254 18.11 21.18 8.15
CA LYS A 254 17.35 22.44 8.22
C LYS A 254 15.86 22.18 8.14
N LEU A 255 15.07 22.75 9.05
CA LEU A 255 13.61 22.65 9.04
C LEU A 255 13.04 23.34 7.80
N VAL A 256 12.22 22.64 7.02
CA VAL A 256 11.59 23.17 5.80
C VAL A 256 10.06 23.18 5.84
N GLY A 257 9.46 22.47 6.80
CA GLY A 257 8.02 22.47 7.02
C GLY A 257 7.65 21.89 8.38
N GLN A 258 6.49 22.32 8.89
CA GLN A 258 5.95 21.83 10.16
C GLN A 258 4.41 21.85 10.18
N SER A 259 3.82 21.03 11.04
CA SER A 259 2.39 20.97 11.32
C SER A 259 2.17 20.53 12.77
N ASP A 260 1.18 21.11 13.46
CA ASP A 260 0.87 20.73 14.85
C ASP A 260 0.20 19.35 14.96
N ARG A 261 -0.33 18.83 13.85
CA ARG A 261 -1.02 17.53 13.75
C ARG A 261 -0.41 16.65 12.67
N LEU A 262 -0.66 15.34 12.75
CA LEU A 262 -0.41 14.40 11.66
C LEU A 262 -1.42 14.65 10.54
N GLN A 263 -0.97 15.33 9.49
CA GLN A 263 -1.74 15.66 8.30
C GLN A 263 -0.82 15.84 7.11
N ARG A 264 -1.40 15.98 5.92
CA ARG A 264 -0.65 16.31 4.70
C ARG A 264 0.12 17.63 4.88
N LEU A 265 1.42 17.56 4.63
CA LEU A 265 2.35 18.68 4.64
C LEU A 265 3.09 18.74 3.30
N ILE A 266 3.07 19.92 2.66
CA ILE A 266 3.70 20.16 1.36
C ILE A 266 4.73 21.27 1.53
N CYS A 267 6.01 20.94 1.30
CA CYS A 267 7.13 21.87 1.34
C CYS A 267 7.58 22.15 -0.10
N LYS A 268 7.13 23.26 -0.68
CA LYS A 268 7.37 23.61 -2.09
C LYS A 268 8.80 24.11 -2.32
N ASP A 269 9.43 23.62 -3.39
CA ASP A 269 10.71 24.12 -3.90
C ASP A 269 11.87 24.11 -2.87
N VAL A 270 11.88 23.09 -2.00
CA VAL A 270 12.83 22.95 -0.87
C VAL A 270 14.05 22.06 -1.18
N LEU A 271 14.16 21.59 -2.42
CA LEU A 271 15.22 20.70 -2.92
C LEU A 271 16.09 21.37 -4.00
N ASN A 272 16.13 22.70 -4.00
CA ASN A 272 16.98 23.49 -4.89
C ASN A 272 18.38 23.72 -4.29
#